data_AF-A0A961NYH3-F1
#
_entry.id   AF-A0A961NYH3-F1
#
_cell.length_a   1.000
_cell.length_b   1.000
_cell.length_c   1.000
_cell.angle_alpha   90.00
_cell.angle_beta   90.00
_cell.angle_gamma   90.00
#
_symmetry.space_group_name_H-M   'P 1'
#
loop_
_entity.id
_entity.type
_entity.pdbx_description
1 polymer ?
#
loop_
_entity_poly.entity_id
_entity_poly.type
_entity_poly.pdbx_seq_one_letter_code
_entity_poly.pdbx_strand_id
1 'polypeptide(L)'
;MEELFGQLGLPEDLIEVRFVKGKPQFAGYIGALMKDPAFTSGRLEKVCVVVDADADHAATSAEMVAIFSRAGVHDVKANDFVTFSGVRVGLFVLPGDGLTGELEDIVINSNFDDPRFIHARDSLVRFQSGEENWRKHSKRVVQIALALSRIELCAGVGRGLRNNAFNITLDATEEFNEFVSRFLGE
;
A
#
# COMPACT_ATOMS: atom_id res chain seq x y z
N MET A 1 -5.12 -2.82 0.48
CA MET A 1 -4.17 -3.92 0.68
C MET A 1 -4.86 -5.27 0.65
N GLU A 2 -5.70 -5.66 1.63
CA GLU A 2 -6.44 -6.94 1.57
C GLU A 2 -7.18 -7.14 0.25
N GLU A 3 -7.93 -6.13 -0.22
CA GLU A 3 -8.63 -6.21 -1.52
C GLU A 3 -7.69 -6.32 -2.72
N LEU A 4 -6.51 -5.67 -2.68
CA LEU A 4 -5.51 -5.80 -3.75
C LEU A 4 -4.98 -7.24 -3.81
N PHE A 5 -4.82 -7.90 -2.67
CA PHE A 5 -4.46 -9.32 -2.62
C PHE A 5 -5.63 -10.23 -3.03
N GLY A 6 -6.87 -9.87 -2.70
CA GLY A 6 -8.08 -10.58 -3.14
C GLY A 6 -8.21 -10.61 -4.66
N GLN A 7 -7.89 -9.52 -5.35
CA GLN A 7 -7.87 -9.45 -6.82
C GLN A 7 -6.85 -10.41 -7.46
N LEU A 8 -5.80 -10.78 -6.73
CA LEU A 8 -4.77 -11.72 -7.19
C LEU A 8 -5.17 -13.18 -7.00
N GLY A 9 -6.37 -13.47 -6.47
CA GLY A 9 -6.89 -14.83 -6.32
C GLY A 9 -6.12 -15.68 -5.32
N LEU A 10 -5.47 -15.03 -4.34
CA LEU A 10 -4.62 -15.72 -3.38
C LEU A 10 -5.45 -16.43 -2.30
N PRO A 11 -5.04 -17.65 -1.88
CA PRO A 11 -5.74 -18.38 -0.83
C PRO A 11 -5.66 -17.64 0.51
N GLU A 12 -6.82 -17.19 1.02
CA GLU A 12 -6.93 -16.39 2.25
C GLU A 12 -6.42 -17.12 3.50
N ASP A 13 -6.40 -18.45 3.49
CA ASP A 13 -5.93 -19.28 4.59
C ASP A 13 -4.40 -19.39 4.67
N LEU A 14 -3.69 -19.00 3.60
CA LEU A 14 -2.23 -19.05 3.52
C LEU A 14 -1.58 -17.66 3.67
N ILE A 15 -2.37 -16.58 3.74
CA ILE A 15 -1.87 -15.21 3.79
C ILE A 15 -2.38 -14.51 5.04
N GLU A 16 -1.45 -13.97 5.82
CA GLU A 16 -1.76 -13.09 6.94
C GLU A 16 -1.35 -11.65 6.61
N VAL A 17 -2.32 -10.74 6.54
CA VAL A 17 -2.07 -9.30 6.38
C VAL A 17 -2.06 -8.63 7.75
N ARG A 18 -0.96 -7.95 8.09
CA ARG A 18 -0.84 -7.17 9.33
C ARG A 18 -0.65 -5.69 9.05
N PHE A 19 -1.51 -4.87 9.65
CA PHE A 19 -1.41 -3.41 9.56
C PHE A 19 -0.42 -2.86 10.60
N VAL A 20 0.67 -2.26 10.12
CA VAL A 20 1.62 -1.52 10.94
C VAL A 20 1.18 -0.05 10.97
N LYS A 21 0.93 0.49 12.17
CA LYS A 21 0.35 1.84 12.38
C LYS A 21 1.39 2.97 12.14
N GLY A 22 1.97 3.00 10.95
CA GLY A 22 2.90 4.02 10.48
C GLY A 22 4.35 3.56 10.39
N LYS A 23 5.12 4.25 9.54
CA LYS A 23 6.53 3.94 9.22
C LYS A 23 7.44 3.74 10.44
N PRO A 24 7.37 4.56 11.51
CA PRO A 24 8.25 4.42 12.66
C PRO A 24 8.12 3.07 13.40
N GLN A 25 6.99 2.39 13.25
CA GLN A 25 6.74 1.12 13.92
C GLN A 25 7.39 -0.06 13.19
N PHE A 26 7.68 0.05 11.89
CA PHE A 26 8.25 -1.06 11.11
C PHE A 26 9.57 -1.57 11.69
N ALA A 27 10.41 -0.70 12.24
CA ALA A 27 11.66 -1.12 12.86
C ALA A 27 11.44 -2.14 13.99
N GLY A 28 10.45 -1.89 14.85
CA GLY A 28 10.08 -2.81 15.93
C GLY A 28 9.48 -4.11 15.40
N TYR A 29 8.55 -4.02 14.44
CA TYR A 29 7.88 -5.19 13.88
C TYR A 29 8.82 -6.09 13.08
N ILE A 30 9.63 -5.52 12.19
CA ILE A 30 10.60 -6.28 11.40
C ILE A 30 11.64 -6.91 12.34
N GLY A 31 12.17 -6.15 13.30
CA GLY A 31 13.13 -6.66 14.28
C GLY A 31 12.56 -7.79 15.16
N ALA A 32 11.26 -7.76 15.47
CA ALA A 32 10.58 -8.84 16.18
C ALA A 32 10.33 -10.05 15.26
N LEU A 33 9.88 -9.83 14.03
CA LEU A 33 9.59 -10.87 13.04
C LEU A 33 10.84 -11.69 12.72
N MET A 34 12.00 -11.05 12.55
CA MET A 34 13.26 -11.76 12.28
C MET A 34 13.70 -12.68 13.45
N LYS A 35 13.13 -12.50 14.64
CA LYS A 35 13.39 -13.33 15.84
C LYS A 35 12.26 -14.32 16.11
N ASP A 36 11.17 -14.27 15.33
CA ASP A 36 10.03 -15.12 15.54
C ASP A 36 10.40 -16.59 15.25
N PRO A 37 9.99 -17.55 16.11
CA PRO A 37 10.22 -18.97 15.85
C PRO A 37 9.66 -19.44 14.50
N ALA A 38 8.53 -18.90 14.03
CA ALA A 38 7.98 -19.25 12.72
C ALA A 38 8.90 -18.80 11.58
N PHE A 39 9.54 -17.63 11.71
CA PHE A 39 10.54 -17.15 10.76
C PHE A 39 11.80 -18.02 10.80
N THR A 40 12.36 -18.21 11.98
CA THR A 40 13.65 -18.91 12.17
C THR A 40 13.58 -20.43 11.93
N SER A 41 12.40 -21.05 12.09
CA SER A 41 12.19 -22.46 11.75
C SER A 41 11.83 -22.71 10.28
N GLY A 42 11.64 -21.66 9.49
CA GLY A 42 11.20 -21.77 8.09
C GLY A 42 9.74 -22.14 7.92
N ARG A 43 8.92 -22.10 8.98
CA ARG A 43 7.46 -22.26 8.87
C ARG A 43 6.82 -21.09 8.12
N LEU A 44 7.42 -19.91 8.22
CA LEU A 44 7.06 -18.74 7.43
C LEU A 44 7.94 -18.72 6.18
N GLU A 45 7.35 -18.94 5.01
CA GLU A 45 8.11 -19.06 3.75
C GLU A 45 8.37 -17.70 3.09
N LYS A 46 7.42 -16.76 3.24
CA LYS A 46 7.41 -15.49 2.51
C LYS A 46 6.92 -14.36 3.43
N VAL A 47 7.62 -13.22 3.41
CA VAL A 47 7.28 -11.99 4.13
C VAL A 47 7.41 -10.81 3.18
N CYS A 48 6.35 -10.02 3.05
CA CYS A 48 6.39 -8.79 2.27
C CYS A 48 5.96 -7.59 3.11
N VAL A 49 6.67 -6.48 2.97
CA VAL A 49 6.26 -5.18 3.50
C VAL A 49 5.82 -4.30 2.34
N VAL A 50 4.62 -3.74 2.44
CA VAL A 50 4.09 -2.78 1.47
C VAL A 50 3.86 -1.44 2.16
N VAL A 51 4.41 -0.37 1.60
CA VAL A 51 4.31 1.00 2.15
C VAL A 51 4.00 2.01 1.05
N ASP A 52 3.34 3.12 1.39
CA ASP A 52 3.16 4.24 0.47
C ASP A 52 4.47 5.06 0.35
N ALA A 53 4.79 5.52 -0.86
CA ALA A 53 5.88 6.46 -1.12
C ALA A 53 5.65 7.83 -0.44
N ASP A 54 4.39 8.15 -0.12
CA ASP A 54 3.97 9.48 0.32
C ASP A 54 4.48 10.55 -0.66
N ALA A 55 5.18 11.58 -0.15
CA ALA A 55 5.72 12.68 -0.96
C ALA A 55 7.12 12.43 -1.52
N ASP A 56 7.83 11.37 -1.09
CA ASP A 56 9.21 11.11 -1.49
C ASP A 56 9.50 9.61 -1.49
N HIS A 57 9.48 9.03 -2.69
CA HIS A 57 9.78 7.62 -2.90
C HIS A 57 11.21 7.27 -2.49
N ALA A 58 12.19 8.11 -2.80
CA ALA A 58 13.60 7.83 -2.53
C ALA A 58 13.89 7.84 -1.03
N ALA A 59 13.34 8.82 -0.30
CA ALA A 59 13.45 8.88 1.15
C ALA A 59 12.76 7.68 1.81
N THR A 60 11.54 7.34 1.39
CA THR A 60 10.81 6.17 1.91
C THR A 60 11.56 4.87 1.66
N SER A 61 12.07 4.69 0.43
CA SER A 61 12.85 3.52 0.06
C SER A 61 14.10 3.39 0.92
N ALA A 62 14.87 4.48 1.06
CA ALA A 62 16.08 4.49 1.87
C ALA A 62 15.79 4.19 3.36
N GLU A 63 14.70 4.76 3.91
CA GLU A 63 14.27 4.49 5.28
C GLU A 63 13.96 3.00 5.49
N MET A 64 13.17 2.40 4.61
CA MET A 64 12.78 0.99 4.72
C MET A 64 13.96 0.04 4.53
N VAL A 65 14.83 0.30 3.54
CA VAL A 65 16.07 -0.47 3.35
C VAL A 65 16.96 -0.38 4.59
N ALA A 66 17.08 0.80 5.20
CA ALA A 66 17.84 0.96 6.43
C ALA A 66 17.21 0.21 7.62
N ILE A 67 15.88 0.07 7.65
CA ILE A 67 15.19 -0.75 8.65
C ILE A 67 15.51 -2.24 8.47
N PHE A 68 15.39 -2.77 7.24
CA PHE A 68 15.73 -4.16 6.94
C PHE A 68 17.19 -4.47 7.27
N SER A 69 18.12 -3.61 6.86
CA SER A 69 19.54 -3.78 7.12
C SER A 69 19.85 -3.79 8.62
N ARG A 70 19.21 -2.93 9.42
CA ARG A 70 19.33 -2.94 10.89
C ARG A 70 18.77 -4.21 11.54
N ALA A 71 17.81 -4.87 10.88
CA ALA A 71 17.27 -6.15 11.31
C ALA A 71 18.10 -7.36 10.83
N GLY A 72 19.18 -7.12 10.08
CA GLY A 72 20.07 -8.17 9.55
C GLY A 72 19.67 -8.71 8.18
N VAL A 73 18.62 -8.16 7.55
CA VAL A 73 18.24 -8.52 6.19
C VAL A 73 18.86 -7.52 5.23
N HIS A 74 19.96 -7.92 4.60
CA HIS A 74 20.69 -7.09 3.65
C HIS A 74 20.16 -7.27 2.23
N ASP A 75 20.54 -6.36 1.33
CA ASP A 75 20.26 -6.39 -0.11
C ASP A 75 18.79 -6.29 -0.53
N VAL A 76 17.84 -6.17 0.41
CA VAL A 76 16.45 -5.81 0.09
C VAL A 76 16.44 -4.44 -0.57
N LYS A 77 15.75 -4.33 -1.71
CA LYS A 77 15.53 -3.09 -2.45
C LYS A 77 14.04 -2.80 -2.53
N ALA A 78 13.70 -1.53 -2.75
CA ALA A 78 12.33 -1.16 -3.06
C ALA A 78 11.88 -1.89 -4.33
N ASN A 79 10.66 -2.41 -4.29
CA ASN A 79 9.98 -3.17 -5.35
C ASN A 79 10.71 -4.46 -5.75
N ASP A 80 11.45 -5.06 -4.81
CA ASP A 80 12.19 -6.29 -5.02
C ASP A 80 12.18 -7.18 -3.75
N PHE A 81 12.76 -8.37 -3.86
CA PHE A 81 12.86 -9.32 -2.76
C PHE A 81 14.18 -10.08 -2.77
N VAL A 82 14.52 -10.63 -1.60
CA VAL A 82 15.70 -11.47 -1.39
C VAL A 82 15.29 -12.74 -0.66
N THR A 83 16.12 -13.79 -0.75
CA THR A 83 15.98 -14.97 0.12
C THR A 83 16.94 -14.83 1.29
N PHE A 84 16.39 -14.75 2.51
CA PHE A 84 17.15 -14.63 3.75
C PHE A 84 16.78 -15.78 4.67
N SER A 85 17.79 -16.59 5.05
CA SER A 85 17.60 -17.75 5.94
C SER A 85 16.51 -18.73 5.46
N GLY A 86 16.36 -18.90 4.14
CA GLY A 86 15.32 -19.76 3.55
C GLY A 86 13.94 -19.10 3.42
N VAL A 87 13.77 -17.87 3.91
CA VAL A 87 12.52 -17.09 3.82
C VAL A 87 12.67 -16.02 2.74
N ARG A 88 11.68 -15.87 1.86
CA ARG A 88 11.66 -14.78 0.89
C ARG A 88 11.17 -13.50 1.56
N VAL A 89 11.97 -12.45 1.54
CA VAL A 89 11.68 -11.15 2.18
C VAL A 89 11.61 -10.07 1.10
N GLY A 90 10.45 -9.43 0.97
CA GLY A 90 10.16 -8.41 -0.04
C GLY A 90 9.80 -7.06 0.55
N LEU A 91 10.08 -6.02 -0.23
CA LEU A 91 9.65 -4.64 0.03
C LEU A 91 9.01 -4.09 -1.24
N PHE A 92 7.79 -3.58 -1.11
CA PHE A 92 7.13 -2.82 -2.17
C PHE A 92 6.78 -1.42 -1.67
N VAL A 93 7.11 -0.41 -2.48
CA VAL A 93 6.79 1.00 -2.24
C VAL A 93 5.77 1.43 -3.28
N LEU A 94 4.52 1.61 -2.85
CA LEU A 94 3.42 2.06 -3.70
C LEU A 94 3.64 3.52 -4.15
N PRO A 95 3.29 3.87 -5.40
CA PRO A 95 2.59 3.01 -6.37
C PRO A 95 3.51 2.11 -7.22
N GLY A 96 4.83 2.35 -7.24
CA GLY A 96 5.76 1.70 -8.16
C GLY A 96 6.76 2.68 -8.79
N ASP A 97 7.75 2.20 -9.54
CA ASP A 97 8.62 2.94 -10.47
C ASP A 97 9.21 4.29 -10.01
N GLY A 98 9.49 4.43 -8.71
CA GLY A 98 10.02 5.70 -8.20
C GLY A 98 8.98 6.82 -8.12
N LEU A 99 7.71 6.51 -8.36
CA LEU A 99 6.61 7.46 -8.30
C LEU A 99 6.29 7.81 -6.84
N THR A 100 5.76 9.02 -6.67
CA THR A 100 5.22 9.48 -5.38
C THR A 100 3.72 9.27 -5.35
N GLY A 101 3.15 9.17 -4.15
CA GLY A 101 1.72 9.02 -3.97
C GLY A 101 1.36 8.07 -2.83
N GLU A 102 0.07 8.05 -2.55
CA GLU A 102 -0.59 7.16 -1.62
C GLU A 102 -1.63 6.31 -2.37
N LEU A 103 -2.16 5.27 -1.73
CA LEU A 103 -3.26 4.47 -2.28
C LEU A 103 -4.47 5.33 -2.73
N GLU A 104 -4.72 6.45 -2.06
CA GLU A 104 -5.73 7.43 -2.48
C GLU A 104 -5.52 7.95 -3.90
N ASP A 105 -4.28 8.22 -4.30
CA ASP A 105 -3.95 8.75 -5.63
C ASP A 105 -4.22 7.72 -6.72
N ILE A 106 -3.86 6.46 -6.46
CA ILE A 106 -4.15 5.31 -7.34
C ILE A 106 -5.65 5.20 -7.59
N VAL A 107 -6.45 5.31 -6.53
CA VAL A 107 -7.91 5.24 -6.62
C VAL A 107 -8.49 6.42 -7.39
N ILE A 108 -8.00 7.64 -7.15
CA ILE A 108 -8.48 8.82 -7.90
C ILE A 108 -8.18 8.68 -9.38
N ASN A 109 -6.97 8.22 -9.73
CA ASN A 109 -6.56 8.03 -11.12
C ASN A 109 -7.37 6.92 -11.81
N SER A 110 -7.67 5.83 -11.08
CA SER A 110 -8.50 4.72 -11.58
C SER A 110 -9.96 5.11 -11.83
N ASN A 111 -10.46 6.17 -11.18
CA ASN A 111 -11.85 6.63 -11.24
C ASN A 111 -11.93 8.08 -11.74
N PHE A 112 -11.00 8.50 -12.61
CA PHE A 112 -10.91 9.89 -13.05
C PHE A 112 -12.19 10.40 -13.71
N ASP A 113 -12.90 9.53 -14.43
CA ASP A 113 -14.16 9.85 -15.13
C ASP A 113 -15.42 9.53 -14.30
N ASP A 114 -15.27 9.04 -13.06
CA ASP A 114 -16.41 8.75 -12.20
C ASP A 114 -17.06 10.08 -11.73
N PRO A 115 -18.38 10.27 -11.94
CA PRO A 115 -19.08 11.48 -11.54
C PRO A 115 -18.89 11.84 -10.06
N ARG A 116 -18.72 10.85 -9.17
CA ARG A 116 -18.50 11.07 -7.73
C ARG A 116 -17.15 11.71 -7.48
N PHE A 117 -16.11 11.27 -8.17
CA PHE A 117 -14.75 11.83 -8.05
C PHE A 117 -14.64 13.20 -8.75
N ILE A 118 -15.37 13.41 -9.85
CA ILE A 118 -15.52 14.74 -10.45
C ILE A 118 -16.18 15.69 -9.45
N HIS A 119 -17.34 15.34 -8.90
CA HIS A 119 -18.04 16.16 -7.91
C HIS A 119 -17.24 16.40 -6.63
N ALA A 120 -16.49 15.41 -6.16
CA ALA A 120 -15.62 15.54 -5.00
C ALA A 120 -14.53 16.60 -5.23
N ARG A 121 -13.86 16.56 -6.39
CA ARG A 121 -12.85 17.55 -6.78
C ARG A 121 -13.46 18.94 -6.93
N ASP A 122 -14.56 19.05 -7.67
CA ASP A 122 -15.25 20.34 -7.89
C ASP A 122 -15.72 20.97 -6.58
N SER A 123 -16.23 20.15 -5.65
CA SER A 123 -16.66 20.62 -4.34
C SER A 123 -15.47 21.18 -3.56
N LEU A 124 -14.33 20.49 -3.56
CA LEU A 124 -13.14 20.98 -2.86
C LEU A 124 -12.63 22.30 -3.43
N VAL A 125 -12.61 22.46 -4.76
CA VAL A 125 -12.23 23.72 -5.42
C VAL A 125 -13.13 24.88 -4.97
N ARG A 126 -14.45 24.64 -4.84
CA ARG A 126 -15.40 25.66 -4.38
C ARG A 126 -15.20 26.09 -2.93
N PHE A 127 -14.68 25.22 -2.08
CA PHE A 127 -14.37 25.54 -0.68
C PHE A 127 -12.94 26.06 -0.47
N GLN A 128 -12.12 26.14 -1.52
CA GLN A 128 -10.76 26.69 -1.47
C GLN A 128 -10.76 28.22 -1.58
N SER A 129 -11.25 28.90 -0.55
CA SER A 129 -11.00 30.33 -0.37
C SER A 129 -9.74 30.54 0.49
N GLY A 130 -8.56 30.56 -0.15
CA GLY A 130 -7.47 31.44 0.31
C GLY A 130 -6.35 30.93 1.25
N GLU A 131 -6.25 29.65 1.65
CA GLU A 131 -5.10 29.18 2.43
C GLU A 131 -4.44 27.90 1.89
N GLU A 132 -3.16 28.04 1.53
CA GLU A 132 -2.22 26.98 1.14
C GLU A 132 -1.76 26.19 2.37
N ASN A 133 -2.48 25.12 2.74
CA ASN A 133 -1.85 23.93 3.34
C ASN A 133 -2.80 22.73 3.44
N TRP A 134 -3.37 22.31 2.31
CA TRP A 134 -4.17 21.09 2.27
C TRP A 134 -3.29 19.89 1.93
N ARG A 135 -2.31 19.55 2.79
CA ARG A 135 -1.34 18.43 2.63
C ARG A 135 -1.90 17.04 2.29
N LYS A 136 -3.22 16.85 2.19
CA LYS A 136 -3.89 15.56 1.95
C LYS A 136 -5.13 15.72 1.05
N HIS A 137 -4.97 16.38 -0.09
CA HIS A 137 -6.06 16.61 -1.05
C HIS A 137 -6.75 15.30 -1.46
N SER A 138 -5.96 14.27 -1.77
CA SER A 138 -6.42 12.96 -2.23
C SER A 138 -7.30 12.23 -1.22
N LYS A 139 -6.92 12.25 0.07
CA LYS A 139 -7.74 11.70 1.17
C LYS A 139 -9.12 12.35 1.24
N ARG A 140 -9.22 13.66 1.02
CA ARG A 140 -10.53 14.34 1.05
C ARG A 140 -11.37 14.03 -0.17
N VAL A 141 -10.77 14.01 -1.35
CA VAL A 141 -11.47 13.62 -2.59
C VAL A 141 -12.09 12.23 -2.39
N VAL A 142 -11.31 11.26 -1.89
CA VAL A 142 -11.83 9.92 -1.62
C VAL A 142 -12.92 9.94 -0.55
N GLN A 143 -12.77 10.67 0.56
CA GLN A 143 -13.81 10.72 1.60
C GLN A 143 -15.13 11.32 1.09
N ILE A 144 -15.07 12.35 0.24
CA ILE A 144 -16.27 12.92 -0.38
C ILE A 144 -16.86 11.91 -1.38
N ALA A 145 -16.05 11.28 -2.22
CA ALA A 145 -16.50 10.25 -3.15
C ALA A 145 -17.14 9.05 -2.43
N LEU A 146 -16.60 8.65 -1.27
CA LEU A 146 -17.19 7.63 -0.39
C LEU A 146 -18.54 8.06 0.16
N ALA A 147 -18.68 9.32 0.62
CA ALA A 147 -19.95 9.85 1.09
C ALA A 147 -21.02 9.92 -0.01
N LEU A 148 -20.59 10.08 -1.27
CA LEU A 148 -21.47 10.02 -2.45
C LEU A 148 -21.74 8.58 -2.92
N SER A 149 -20.97 7.61 -2.44
CA SER A 149 -21.17 6.20 -2.73
C SER A 149 -22.30 5.69 -1.84
N ARG A 150 -23.33 5.06 -2.43
CA ARG A 150 -24.51 4.55 -1.70
C ARG A 150 -24.21 3.30 -0.87
N ILE A 151 -23.10 3.33 -0.15
CA ILE A 151 -22.61 2.27 0.75
C ILE A 151 -22.66 2.78 2.19
N GLU A 152 -22.50 1.87 3.14
CA GLU A 152 -22.27 2.25 4.53
C GLU A 152 -20.97 3.07 4.63
N LEU A 153 -21.04 4.22 5.31
CA LEU A 153 -19.89 5.11 5.47
C LEU A 153 -18.73 4.37 6.13
N CYS A 154 -17.59 4.34 5.46
CA CYS A 154 -16.39 3.70 5.95
C CYS A 154 -15.21 4.66 5.96
N ALA A 155 -14.32 4.50 6.94
CA ALA A 155 -13.11 5.30 7.02
C ALA A 155 -12.00 4.72 6.13
N GLY A 156 -11.55 5.52 5.16
CA GLY A 156 -10.37 5.25 4.33
C GLY A 156 -10.62 4.43 3.06
N VAL A 157 -9.64 4.48 2.14
CA VAL A 157 -9.70 3.87 0.81
C VAL A 157 -9.88 2.35 0.86
N GLY A 158 -9.10 1.67 1.70
CA GLY A 158 -9.08 0.20 1.73
C GLY A 158 -10.44 -0.43 2.05
N ARG A 159 -11.23 0.20 2.94
CA ARG A 159 -12.61 -0.25 3.22
C ARG A 159 -13.57 0.12 2.08
N GLY A 160 -13.33 1.25 1.42
CA GLY A 160 -14.07 1.64 0.23
C GLY A 160 -13.97 0.59 -0.88
N LEU A 161 -12.76 0.10 -1.16
CA LEU A 161 -12.52 -0.97 -2.13
C LEU A 161 -13.29 -2.25 -1.76
N ARG A 162 -13.16 -2.71 -0.50
CA ARG A 162 -13.84 -3.90 0.00
C ARG A 162 -15.38 -3.83 -0.08
N ASN A 163 -15.93 -2.63 0.06
CA ASN A 163 -17.38 -2.39 -0.03
C ASN A 163 -17.84 -2.08 -1.46
N ASN A 164 -16.99 -2.31 -2.48
CA ASN A 164 -17.26 -1.99 -3.89
C ASN A 164 -17.66 -0.52 -4.10
N ALA A 165 -17.12 0.40 -3.30
CA ALA A 165 -17.39 1.81 -3.45
C ALA A 165 -16.80 2.35 -4.76
N PHE A 166 -15.63 1.87 -5.16
CA PHE A 166 -14.93 2.26 -6.38
C PHE A 166 -13.95 1.14 -6.74
N ASN A 167 -13.44 1.19 -7.97
CA ASN A 167 -12.54 0.17 -8.49
C ASN A 167 -11.11 0.70 -8.60
N ILE A 168 -10.14 -0.20 -8.66
CA ILE A 168 -8.78 0.13 -9.12
C ILE A 168 -8.61 -0.51 -10.49
N THR A 169 -8.08 0.25 -11.45
CA THR A 169 -7.78 -0.31 -12.77
C THR A 169 -6.53 -1.18 -12.69
N LEU A 170 -6.46 -2.23 -13.51
CA LEU A 170 -5.31 -3.13 -13.55
C LEU A 170 -4.02 -2.36 -13.85
N ASP A 171 -4.06 -1.42 -14.80
CA ASP A 171 -2.94 -0.56 -15.18
C ASP A 171 -2.38 0.24 -13.99
N ALA A 172 -3.25 0.71 -13.09
CA ALA A 172 -2.83 1.49 -11.92
C ALA A 172 -2.16 0.63 -10.82
N THR A 173 -2.19 -0.69 -10.96
CA THR A 173 -1.58 -1.66 -10.03
C THR A 173 -0.67 -2.66 -10.72
N GLU A 174 -0.33 -2.44 -12.00
CA GLU A 174 0.39 -3.41 -12.83
C GLU A 174 1.70 -3.83 -12.16
N GLU A 175 2.55 -2.88 -11.75
CA GLU A 175 3.79 -3.18 -11.04
C GLU A 175 3.60 -3.91 -9.72
N PHE A 176 2.55 -3.55 -8.95
CA PHE A 176 2.24 -4.26 -7.71
C PHE A 176 1.87 -5.70 -8.01
N ASN A 177 1.05 -5.93 -9.03
CA ASN A 177 0.62 -7.26 -9.46
C ASN A 177 1.79 -8.08 -9.99
N GLU A 178 2.69 -7.48 -10.78
CA GLU A 178 3.92 -8.12 -11.25
C GLU A 178 4.85 -8.48 -10.09
N PHE A 179 5.07 -7.55 -9.17
CA PHE A 179 5.87 -7.78 -7.98
C PHE A 179 5.31 -8.94 -7.16
N VAL A 180 4.01 -8.92 -6.84
CA VAL A 180 3.38 -9.98 -6.04
C VAL A 180 3.42 -11.31 -6.79
N SER A 181 3.20 -11.31 -8.10
CA SER A 181 3.28 -12.54 -8.93
C SER A 181 4.69 -13.14 -8.91
N ARG A 182 5.73 -12.32 -9.04
CA ARG A 182 7.15 -12.76 -8.91
C ARG A 182 7.49 -13.19 -7.49
N PHE A 183 6.94 -12.49 -6.49
CA PHE A 183 7.21 -12.76 -5.09
C PHE A 183 6.57 -14.09 -4.64
N LEU A 184 5.38 -14.39 -5.12
CA LEU A 184 4.64 -15.61 -4.81
C LEU A 184 4.98 -16.78 -5.74
N GLY A 185 5.31 -16.48 -7.00
CA GLY A 185 5.79 -17.46 -7.98
C GLY A 185 7.17 -18.02 -7.60
N GLU A 186 7.35 -19.31 -7.86
CA GLU A 186 8.33 -20.23 -7.22
C GLU A 186 7.93 -20.70 -5.81
#